data_AF-A0A059LIH4-F1
#
_entry.id   AF-A0A059LIH4-F1
#
_cell.length_a   1.000
_cell.length_b   1.000
_cell.length_c   1.000
_cell.angle_alpha   90.00
_cell.angle_beta   90.00
_cell.angle_gamma   90.00
#
_symmetry.space_group_name_H-M   'P 1'
#
loop_
_entity.id
_entity.type
_entity.pdbx_description
1 polymer ?
#
loop_
_entity_poly.entity_id
_entity_poly.type
_entity_poly.pdbx_seq_one_letter_code
_entity_poly.pdbx_strand_id
1 'polypeptide(L)'
;MGLRRSGRLSSQAGESPALRAVQAPSLGAASKRLGVRKSALPVACAAQALAENVDPGLPAAKDRKAPAGASREMENQLRAKGFANVAGVDEAGRGPLAGPVVAAACVISPHVDIPGVADSKIMTEEQREAAFQLLTTTPGVVWATCVIGEKEIDTINILQAALKAMVGATEALPSKADYVLALDPARSKCVVKGDSKVYAIAAASIIAKVTRDRIMLRYAEEYPGYGFEQHKGYGVPAHVKAIRDLGPSPIHRRTFAPVKTWFPAGKAAPKERK
;
A
#
# COMPACT_ATOMS: atom_id res chain seq x y z
N MET A 1 -47.48 -38.91 30.70
CA MET A 1 -46.32 -39.83 30.78
C MET A 1 -45.52 -39.68 29.49
N GLY A 2 -44.23 -39.33 29.58
CA GLY A 2 -43.30 -39.41 28.43
C GLY A 2 -42.58 -38.11 28.05
N LEU A 3 -41.68 -37.64 28.91
CA LEU A 3 -40.59 -36.72 28.53
C LEU A 3 -39.63 -37.40 27.55
N ARG A 4 -39.27 -36.77 26.43
CA ARG A 4 -38.04 -37.08 25.67
C ARG A 4 -37.34 -35.82 25.13
N ARG A 5 -36.31 -35.44 25.89
CA ARG A 5 -34.92 -35.08 25.51
C ARG A 5 -34.69 -34.07 24.37
N SER A 6 -34.22 -32.90 24.82
CA SER A 6 -33.44 -31.89 24.14
C SER A 6 -32.21 -32.45 23.41
N GLY A 7 -32.17 -32.28 22.08
CA GLY A 7 -30.97 -32.38 21.26
C GLY A 7 -30.28 -31.02 21.16
N ARG A 8 -29.15 -30.87 21.85
CA ARG A 8 -28.32 -29.67 21.86
C ARG A 8 -27.45 -29.69 20.60
N LEU A 9 -27.84 -28.95 19.55
CA LEU A 9 -27.00 -28.74 18.37
C LEU A 9 -26.00 -27.62 18.67
N SER A 10 -24.75 -28.03 18.85
CA SER A 10 -23.57 -27.19 18.88
C SER A 10 -23.34 -26.56 17.51
N SER A 11 -23.73 -25.31 17.32
CA SER A 11 -23.30 -24.51 16.17
C SER A 11 -21.91 -23.96 16.44
N GLN A 12 -20.91 -24.56 15.80
CA GLN A 12 -19.57 -23.99 15.69
C GLN A 12 -19.69 -22.60 15.04
N ALA A 13 -19.36 -21.57 15.80
CA ALA A 13 -19.13 -20.24 15.27
C ALA A 13 -17.87 -20.33 14.40
N GLY A 14 -18.06 -20.24 13.08
CA GLY A 14 -16.96 -20.08 12.14
C GLY A 14 -16.24 -18.77 12.44
N GLU A 15 -15.01 -18.86 12.93
CA GLU A 15 -14.13 -17.72 13.13
C GLU A 15 -13.87 -17.06 11.76
N SER A 16 -14.33 -15.81 11.63
CA SER A 16 -14.01 -14.93 10.52
C SER A 16 -12.50 -14.65 10.53
N PRO A 17 -11.78 -14.70 9.40
CA PRO A 17 -10.34 -14.52 9.40
C PRO A 17 -10.00 -13.10 9.85
N ALA A 18 -9.20 -13.02 10.91
CA ALA A 18 -8.79 -11.80 11.58
C ALA A 18 -8.09 -10.82 10.63
N LEU A 19 -8.44 -9.54 10.78
CA LEU A 19 -7.69 -8.38 10.32
C LEU A 19 -6.21 -8.54 10.72
N ARG A 20 -5.33 -8.87 9.76
CA ARG A 20 -3.87 -8.86 10.02
C ARG A 20 -3.31 -7.50 9.66
N ALA A 21 -3.17 -6.66 10.68
CA ALA A 21 -2.16 -5.61 10.66
C ALA A 21 -0.79 -6.29 10.56
N VAL A 22 -0.05 -6.05 9.48
CA VAL A 22 1.32 -6.53 9.33
C VAL A 22 2.24 -5.45 9.87
N GLN A 23 2.80 -5.66 11.06
CA GLN A 23 3.96 -4.91 11.57
C GLN A 23 5.25 -5.66 11.20
N ALA A 24 6.31 -4.93 10.87
CA ALA A 24 7.64 -5.49 10.63
C ALA A 24 8.29 -5.92 11.97
N PRO A 25 9.08 -7.02 12.01
CA PRO A 25 9.72 -7.50 13.22
C PRO A 25 10.92 -6.62 13.64
N SER A 26 11.07 -6.42 14.95
CA SER A 26 12.22 -5.76 15.57
C SER A 26 13.46 -6.66 15.52
N LEU A 27 14.54 -6.22 14.86
CA LEU A 27 15.84 -6.88 14.96
C LEU A 27 16.52 -6.54 16.29
N GLY A 28 16.35 -7.42 17.27
CA GLY A 28 17.07 -7.40 18.54
C GLY A 28 18.48 -7.98 18.39
N ALA A 29 19.47 -7.19 18.79
CA ALA A 29 20.87 -7.58 18.86
C ALA A 29 21.10 -8.67 19.92
N ALA A 30 21.80 -9.74 19.55
CA ALA A 30 22.37 -10.70 20.50
C ALA A 30 23.82 -11.02 20.09
N SER A 31 24.74 -10.37 20.81
CA SER A 31 26.17 -10.63 20.80
C SER A 31 26.47 -12.01 21.39
N LYS A 32 27.14 -12.90 20.65
CA LYS A 32 27.95 -13.97 21.23
C LYS A 32 29.28 -14.09 20.50
N ARG A 33 30.34 -13.87 21.27
CA ARG A 33 31.75 -14.11 20.95
C ARG A 33 31.97 -15.58 20.63
N LEU A 34 32.77 -15.86 19.61
CA LEU A 34 33.66 -17.02 19.50
C LEU A 34 34.73 -16.64 18.48
N GLY A 35 35.98 -16.55 18.93
CA GLY A 35 37.11 -16.20 18.09
C GLY A 35 38.00 -17.41 17.86
N VAL A 36 38.60 -17.53 16.66
CA VAL A 36 39.89 -18.20 16.46
C VAL A 36 40.62 -17.57 15.25
N ARG A 37 41.74 -16.92 15.59
CA ARG A 37 43.07 -16.80 14.96
C ARG A 37 43.27 -16.46 13.46
N LYS A 38 43.90 -15.28 13.33
CA LYS A 38 44.85 -14.72 12.36
C LYS A 38 45.65 -15.69 11.46
N SER A 39 45.71 -15.34 10.18
CA SER A 39 46.93 -15.41 9.36
C SER A 39 47.02 -14.17 8.46
N ALA A 40 48.21 -13.56 8.44
CA ALA A 40 48.53 -12.28 7.83
C ALA A 40 48.98 -12.40 6.37
N LEU A 41 48.80 -11.34 5.58
CA LEU A 41 49.86 -10.52 4.94
C LEU A 41 49.22 -9.35 4.15
N PRO A 42 49.96 -8.26 3.85
CA PRO A 42 49.45 -6.89 3.82
C PRO A 42 49.46 -6.26 2.43
N VAL A 43 48.65 -5.23 2.19
CA VAL A 43 49.03 -4.12 1.30
C VAL A 43 48.35 -2.84 1.81
N ALA A 44 49.16 -1.84 2.14
CA ALA A 44 48.74 -0.47 2.36
C ALA A 44 49.40 0.44 1.31
N CYS A 45 48.73 1.57 1.07
CA CYS A 45 49.21 2.81 0.43
C CYS A 45 49.01 2.95 -1.09
N ALA A 46 48.17 3.90 -1.48
CA ALA A 46 48.59 5.04 -2.29
C ALA A 46 47.53 6.15 -2.25
N ALA A 47 47.95 7.34 -1.84
CA ALA A 47 47.21 8.60 -1.89
C ALA A 47 47.38 9.29 -3.25
N GLN A 48 46.36 10.08 -3.62
CA GLN A 48 46.43 11.36 -4.35
C GLN A 48 47.06 11.46 -5.76
N ALA A 49 46.54 12.47 -6.49
CA ALA A 49 46.81 12.89 -7.87
C ALA A 49 46.22 11.95 -8.94
N LEU A 50 45.29 12.39 -9.79
CA LEU A 50 45.43 13.51 -10.71
C LEU A 50 44.15 14.35 -10.79
N ALA A 51 44.29 15.63 -10.45
CA ALA A 51 43.51 16.70 -11.05
C ALA A 51 44.05 16.98 -12.46
N GLU A 52 43.26 17.74 -13.24
CA GLU A 52 43.58 18.32 -14.56
C GLU A 52 43.20 17.45 -15.77
N ASN A 53 41.98 17.67 -16.26
CA ASN A 53 41.70 18.12 -17.63
C ASN A 53 40.23 18.57 -17.71
N VAL A 54 40.03 19.88 -17.61
CA VAL A 54 38.73 20.55 -17.80
C VAL A 54 38.58 20.85 -19.29
N ASP A 55 37.57 20.24 -19.92
CA ASP A 55 37.13 20.61 -21.27
C ASP A 55 36.20 21.85 -21.18
N PRO A 56 36.57 23.02 -21.72
CA PRO A 56 35.77 24.24 -21.61
C PRO A 56 34.73 24.27 -22.74
N GLY A 57 33.70 23.44 -22.63
CA GLY A 57 32.81 23.26 -23.77
C GLY A 57 31.49 22.53 -23.57
N LEU A 58 30.91 22.49 -22.35
CA LEU A 58 29.53 22.04 -22.17
C LEU A 58 28.64 23.19 -21.67
N PRO A 59 27.50 23.46 -22.35
CA PRO A 59 26.60 24.53 -21.93
C PRO A 59 26.08 24.24 -20.52
N ALA A 60 26.09 25.28 -19.68
CA ALA A 60 25.53 25.26 -18.33
C ALA A 60 24.20 24.50 -18.32
N ALA A 61 24.14 23.43 -17.51
CA ALA A 61 22.94 22.63 -17.35
C ALA A 61 21.81 23.56 -16.87
N LYS A 62 20.91 23.92 -17.80
CA LYS A 62 19.73 24.70 -17.51
C LYS A 62 18.99 24.07 -16.33
N ASP A 63 18.68 24.89 -15.33
CA ASP A 63 17.91 24.58 -14.15
C ASP A 63 16.68 23.72 -14.51
N ARG A 64 16.80 22.40 -14.37
CA ARG A 64 15.63 21.52 -14.40
C ARG A 64 14.99 21.65 -13.02
N LYS A 65 14.04 22.59 -12.91
CA LYS A 65 13.18 22.74 -11.74
C LYS A 65 12.57 21.36 -11.44
N ALA A 66 12.98 20.75 -10.33
CA ALA A 66 12.38 19.50 -9.87
C ALA A 66 10.85 19.71 -9.79
N PRO A 67 10.02 18.74 -10.23
CA PRO A 67 8.58 18.87 -10.11
C PRO A 67 8.24 19.16 -8.64
N ALA A 68 7.42 20.18 -8.41
CA ALA A 68 7.08 20.64 -7.06
C ALA A 68 6.51 19.46 -6.25
N GLY A 69 7.30 18.95 -5.30
CA GLY A 69 6.90 17.86 -4.41
C GLY A 69 5.78 18.30 -3.47
N ALA A 70 5.09 17.34 -2.88
CA ALA A 70 4.07 17.60 -1.87
C ALA A 70 4.67 18.44 -0.71
N SER A 71 3.98 19.48 -0.26
CA SER A 71 4.49 20.40 0.76
C SER A 71 4.09 19.95 2.17
N ARG A 72 4.76 20.52 3.18
CA ARG A 72 4.45 20.31 4.61
C ARG A 72 3.61 21.43 5.21
N GLU A 73 3.12 22.35 4.39
CA GLU A 73 2.44 23.56 4.87
C GLU A 73 1.21 23.22 5.71
N MET A 74 0.41 22.25 5.26
CA MET A 74 -0.80 21.85 5.96
C MET A 74 -0.48 21.16 7.30
N GLU A 75 0.51 20.27 7.31
CA GLU A 75 0.97 19.62 8.54
C GLU A 75 1.52 20.65 9.54
N ASN A 76 2.29 21.64 9.08
CA ASN A 76 2.84 22.69 9.93
C ASN A 76 1.75 23.59 10.50
N GLN A 77 0.73 23.95 9.71
CA GLN A 77 -0.43 24.69 10.20
C GLN A 77 -1.21 23.93 11.27
N LEU A 78 -1.33 22.60 11.16
CA LEU A 78 -1.99 21.77 12.17
C LEU A 78 -1.12 21.63 13.43
N ARG A 79 0.19 21.46 13.28
CA ARG A 79 1.13 21.46 14.41
C ARG A 79 1.10 22.78 15.18
N ALA A 80 1.03 23.91 14.49
CA ALA A 80 0.88 25.22 15.12
C ALA A 80 -0.43 25.37 15.91
N LYS A 81 -1.46 24.56 15.60
CA LYS A 81 -2.72 24.46 16.36
C LYS A 81 -2.67 23.45 17.50
N GLY A 82 -1.53 22.80 17.74
CA GLY A 82 -1.33 21.84 18.83
C GLY A 82 -1.48 20.36 18.45
N PHE A 83 -1.70 20.03 17.17
CA PHE A 83 -1.75 18.63 16.72
C PHE A 83 -0.33 18.11 16.46
N ALA A 84 0.20 17.26 17.36
CA ALA A 84 1.57 16.76 17.24
C ALA A 84 1.70 15.67 16.15
N ASN A 85 0.77 14.70 16.16
CA ASN A 85 0.74 13.56 15.27
C ASN A 85 -0.28 13.75 14.14
N VAL A 86 0.15 14.39 13.06
CA VAL A 86 -0.65 14.55 11.84
C VAL A 86 -0.39 13.37 10.90
N ALA A 87 -1.39 12.52 10.71
CA ALA A 87 -1.33 11.39 9.80
C ALA A 87 -1.86 11.76 8.41
N GLY A 88 -1.12 11.39 7.37
CA GLY A 88 -1.63 11.32 6.00
C GLY A 88 -2.14 9.91 5.69
N VAL A 89 -3.24 9.81 4.95
CA VAL A 89 -3.87 8.54 4.60
C VAL A 89 -4.25 8.55 3.13
N ASP A 90 -3.95 7.46 2.43
CA ASP A 90 -4.31 7.26 1.02
C ASP A 90 -4.48 5.77 0.69
N GLU A 91 -5.11 5.48 -0.44
CA GLU A 91 -5.39 4.13 -0.91
C GLU A 91 -4.89 3.82 -2.33
N ALA A 92 -4.56 2.56 -2.56
CA ALA A 92 -4.22 2.00 -3.86
C ALA A 92 -5.17 0.86 -4.23
N GLY A 93 -5.55 0.78 -5.50
CA GLY A 93 -6.26 -0.38 -6.03
C GLY A 93 -7.78 -0.26 -6.09
N ARG A 94 -8.36 0.93 -6.22
CA ARG A 94 -9.82 1.06 -6.40
C ARG A 94 -10.33 0.64 -7.77
N GLY A 95 -9.64 1.02 -8.83
CA GLY A 95 -10.04 0.74 -10.23
C GLY A 95 -9.79 -0.68 -10.80
N PRO A 96 -8.81 -1.45 -10.33
CA PRO A 96 -8.52 -2.80 -10.83
C PRO A 96 -9.71 -3.77 -10.80
N LEU A 97 -9.72 -4.70 -11.76
CA LEU A 97 -10.69 -5.79 -11.86
C LEU A 97 -10.37 -6.96 -10.90
N ALA A 98 -9.13 -7.01 -10.40
CA ALA A 98 -8.64 -8.08 -9.54
C ALA A 98 -7.78 -7.57 -8.38
N GLY A 99 -7.74 -8.36 -7.31
CA GLY A 99 -6.96 -8.13 -6.11
C GLY A 99 -7.59 -7.14 -5.13
N PRO A 100 -6.90 -6.84 -4.02
CA PRO A 100 -7.43 -6.04 -2.93
C PRO A 100 -7.37 -4.54 -3.21
N VAL A 101 -8.04 -3.78 -2.35
CA VAL A 101 -7.72 -2.38 -2.07
C VAL A 101 -6.81 -2.35 -0.84
N VAL A 102 -5.75 -1.55 -0.91
CA VAL A 102 -4.77 -1.38 0.18
C VAL A 102 -4.77 0.09 0.55
N ALA A 103 -4.91 0.40 1.83
CA ALA A 103 -4.68 1.75 2.34
C ALA A 103 -3.46 1.77 3.25
N ALA A 104 -2.84 2.93 3.34
CA ALA A 104 -1.77 3.19 4.30
C ALA A 104 -2.06 4.48 5.07
N ALA A 105 -1.59 4.51 6.31
CA ALA A 105 -1.51 5.71 7.12
C ALA A 105 -0.05 5.99 7.45
N CYS A 106 0.36 7.24 7.41
CA CYS A 106 1.74 7.64 7.65
C CYS A 106 1.81 8.94 8.45
N VAL A 107 2.59 8.95 9.53
CA VAL A 107 2.95 10.10 10.34
C VAL A 107 4.46 10.29 10.20
N ILE A 108 4.88 11.49 9.82
CA ILE A 108 6.30 11.82 9.65
C ILE A 108 6.65 12.95 10.61
N SER A 109 7.69 12.75 11.42
CA SER A 109 8.24 13.77 12.30
C SER A 109 8.59 15.05 11.52
N PRO A 110 8.35 16.25 12.09
CA PRO A 110 8.68 17.50 11.43
C PRO A 110 10.18 17.67 11.14
N HIS A 111 11.05 16.95 11.86
CA HIS A 111 12.50 17.01 11.71
C HIS A 111 13.08 15.95 10.77
N VAL A 112 12.23 15.06 10.25
CA VAL A 112 12.63 13.99 9.35
C VAL A 112 12.18 14.37 7.95
N ASP A 113 13.11 14.43 7.01
CA ASP A 113 12.80 14.57 5.59
C ASP A 113 13.24 13.31 4.84
N ILE A 114 12.34 12.81 4.01
CA ILE A 114 12.54 11.61 3.21
C ILE A 114 12.68 12.04 1.73
N PRO A 115 13.88 11.90 1.15
CA PRO A 115 14.11 12.21 -0.25
C PRO A 115 13.18 11.42 -1.18
N GLY A 116 12.68 12.07 -2.22
CA GLY A 116 11.89 11.42 -3.27
C GLY A 116 10.42 11.16 -2.93
N VAL A 117 9.91 11.64 -1.78
CA VAL A 117 8.47 11.64 -1.53
C VAL A 117 7.78 12.65 -2.44
N ALA A 118 7.03 12.13 -3.41
CA ALA A 118 6.24 12.89 -4.37
C ALA A 118 4.96 12.11 -4.70
N ASP A 119 4.15 12.62 -5.63
CA ASP A 119 2.97 11.91 -6.13
C ASP A 119 3.41 10.54 -6.70
N SER A 120 2.91 9.45 -6.09
CA SER A 120 3.30 8.10 -6.45
C SER A 120 2.96 7.74 -7.90
N LYS A 121 2.07 8.47 -8.58
CA LYS A 121 1.67 8.22 -9.97
C LYS A 121 2.68 8.73 -10.98
N ILE A 122 3.49 9.74 -10.62
CA ILE A 122 4.53 10.28 -11.50
C ILE A 122 5.91 9.63 -11.28
N MET A 123 6.04 8.83 -10.23
CA MET A 123 7.27 8.11 -9.89
C MET A 123 7.40 6.81 -10.68
N THR A 124 8.63 6.45 -11.04
CA THR A 124 8.94 5.10 -11.56
C THR A 124 8.81 4.05 -10.46
N GLU A 125 8.77 2.77 -10.83
CA GLU A 125 8.71 1.67 -9.87
C GLU A 125 9.93 1.65 -8.95
N GLU A 126 11.12 1.88 -9.51
CA GLU A 126 12.40 1.94 -8.79
C GLU A 126 12.43 3.11 -7.79
N GLN A 127 11.94 4.29 -8.22
CA GLN A 127 11.84 5.45 -7.34
C GLN A 127 10.88 5.22 -6.18
N ARG A 128 9.72 4.59 -6.44
CA ARG A 128 8.76 4.24 -5.39
C ARG A 128 9.32 3.21 -4.41
N GLU A 129 10.03 2.21 -4.91
CA GLU A 129 10.67 1.21 -4.05
C GLU A 129 11.76 1.82 -3.17
N ALA A 130 12.61 2.69 -3.72
CA ALA A 130 13.59 3.42 -2.93
C ALA A 130 12.94 4.30 -1.84
N ALA A 131 11.89 5.06 -2.20
CA ALA A 131 11.14 5.87 -1.23
C ALA A 131 10.43 5.00 -0.18
N PHE A 132 9.86 3.86 -0.56
CA PHE A 132 9.26 2.90 0.37
C PHE A 132 10.27 2.39 1.39
N GLN A 133 11.47 2.02 0.96
CA GLN A 133 12.53 1.57 1.87
C GLN A 133 12.87 2.67 2.89
N LEU A 134 13.02 3.92 2.45
CA LEU A 134 13.29 5.02 3.36
C LEU A 134 12.12 5.28 4.31
N LEU A 135 10.89 5.33 3.81
CA LEU A 135 9.68 5.54 4.61
C LEU A 135 9.51 4.45 5.68
N THR A 136 9.88 3.21 5.39
CA THR A 136 9.62 2.09 6.29
C THR A 136 10.75 1.81 7.29
N THR A 137 11.94 2.38 7.06
CA THR A 137 13.13 2.15 7.90
C THR A 137 13.61 3.39 8.65
N THR A 138 13.23 4.60 8.22
CA THR A 138 13.73 5.84 8.82
C THR A 138 13.09 6.08 10.20
N PRO A 139 13.90 6.27 11.27
CA PRO A 139 13.38 6.65 12.58
C PRO A 139 12.56 7.95 12.50
N GLY A 140 11.42 7.98 13.17
CA GLY A 140 10.51 9.14 13.14
C GLY A 140 9.49 9.12 12.00
N VAL A 141 9.46 8.05 11.20
CA VAL A 141 8.31 7.70 10.35
C VAL A 141 7.51 6.58 11.03
N VAL A 142 6.24 6.83 11.29
CA VAL A 142 5.29 5.85 11.84
C VAL A 142 4.26 5.57 10.78
N TRP A 143 4.03 4.31 10.45
CA TRP A 143 3.13 3.94 9.38
C TRP A 143 2.42 2.63 9.69
N ALA A 144 1.31 2.41 9.00
CA ALA A 144 0.57 1.16 9.03
C ALA A 144 -0.16 0.97 7.69
N THR A 145 -0.58 -0.27 7.42
CA THR A 145 -1.36 -0.62 6.23
C THR A 145 -2.56 -1.46 6.62
N CYS A 146 -3.61 -1.39 5.79
CA CYS A 146 -4.77 -2.25 5.89
C CYS A 146 -5.17 -2.71 4.48
N VAL A 147 -5.49 -4.00 4.37
CA VAL A 147 -5.80 -4.67 3.11
C VAL A 147 -7.22 -5.20 3.18
N ILE A 148 -8.06 -4.83 2.22
CA ILE A 148 -9.43 -5.35 2.08
C ILE A 148 -9.51 -6.15 0.77
N GLY A 149 -9.82 -7.43 0.90
CA GLY A 149 -9.85 -8.40 -0.21
C GLY A 149 -11.06 -8.25 -1.13
N GLU A 150 -10.99 -8.88 -2.30
CA GLU A 150 -12.02 -8.84 -3.35
C GLU A 150 -13.39 -9.33 -2.87
N LYS A 151 -13.45 -10.39 -2.05
CA LYS A 151 -14.71 -10.92 -1.51
C LYS A 151 -15.44 -9.89 -0.66
N GLU A 152 -14.69 -9.15 0.14
CA GLU A 152 -15.26 -8.10 0.97
C GLU A 152 -15.65 -6.90 0.12
N ILE A 153 -14.82 -6.49 -0.86
CA ILE A 153 -15.16 -5.46 -1.85
C ILE A 153 -16.49 -5.79 -2.55
N ASP A 154 -16.69 -7.04 -2.97
CA ASP A 154 -17.93 -7.50 -3.61
C ASP A 154 -19.14 -7.46 -2.66
N THR A 155 -18.91 -7.58 -1.35
CA THR A 155 -19.96 -7.55 -0.33
C THR A 155 -20.39 -6.13 0.03
N ILE A 156 -19.42 -5.23 0.25
CA ILE A 156 -19.68 -3.89 0.81
C ILE A 156 -19.56 -2.77 -0.22
N ASN A 157 -19.22 -3.06 -1.47
CA ASN A 157 -18.84 -2.13 -2.54
C ASN A 157 -17.47 -1.46 -2.38
N ILE A 158 -16.92 -0.95 -3.48
CA ILE A 158 -15.55 -0.41 -3.53
C ILE A 158 -15.37 0.88 -2.74
N LEU A 159 -16.40 1.72 -2.63
CA LEU A 159 -16.30 2.95 -1.86
C LEU A 159 -16.16 2.60 -0.37
N GLN A 160 -17.05 1.75 0.15
CA GLN A 160 -17.00 1.34 1.56
C GLN A 160 -15.75 0.51 1.88
N ALA A 161 -15.29 -0.34 0.96
CA ALA A 161 -14.06 -1.09 1.14
C ALA A 161 -12.83 -0.17 1.21
N ALA A 162 -12.75 0.86 0.37
CA ALA A 162 -11.68 1.84 0.44
C ALA A 162 -11.71 2.65 1.75
N LEU A 163 -12.90 3.11 2.16
CA LEU A 163 -13.09 3.80 3.44
C LEU A 163 -12.70 2.91 4.63
N LYS A 164 -13.14 1.63 4.62
CA LYS A 164 -12.79 0.64 5.64
C LYS A 164 -11.29 0.40 5.70
N ALA A 165 -10.61 0.30 4.55
CA ALA A 165 -9.16 0.17 4.50
C ALA A 165 -8.47 1.40 5.13
N MET A 166 -8.88 2.62 4.77
CA MET A 166 -8.30 3.85 5.31
C MET A 166 -8.48 3.99 6.83
N VAL A 167 -9.69 3.66 7.34
CA VAL A 167 -9.96 3.59 8.78
C VAL A 167 -9.06 2.55 9.45
N GLY A 168 -9.03 1.32 8.91
CA GLY A 168 -8.21 0.25 9.47
C GLY A 168 -6.71 0.56 9.46
N ALA A 169 -6.20 1.26 8.43
CA ALA A 169 -4.81 1.70 8.37
C ALA A 169 -4.50 2.74 9.44
N THR A 170 -5.43 3.67 9.69
CA THR A 170 -5.32 4.69 10.74
C THR A 170 -5.36 4.06 12.14
N GLU A 171 -6.28 3.12 12.37
CA GLU A 171 -6.42 2.40 13.65
C GLU A 171 -5.23 1.48 13.94
N ALA A 172 -4.54 1.00 12.91
CA ALA A 172 -3.36 0.16 13.03
C ALA A 172 -2.06 0.94 13.29
N LEU A 173 -2.09 2.29 13.31
CA LEU A 173 -0.91 3.08 13.65
C LEU A 173 -0.47 2.78 15.09
N PRO A 174 0.83 2.50 15.33
CA PRO A 174 1.36 2.24 16.68
C PRO A 174 1.11 3.38 17.68
N SER A 175 1.05 4.62 17.20
CA SER A 175 0.69 5.79 17.97
C SER A 175 -0.61 6.40 17.44
N LYS A 176 -1.47 6.85 18.34
CA LYS A 176 -2.73 7.50 17.97
C LYS A 176 -2.43 8.80 17.21
N ALA A 177 -2.99 8.94 16.02
CA ALA A 177 -2.97 10.20 15.29
C ALA A 177 -3.86 11.23 15.99
N ASP A 178 -3.35 12.45 16.17
CA ASP A 178 -4.11 13.57 16.73
C ASP A 178 -5.00 14.21 15.65
N TYR A 179 -4.56 14.11 14.39
CA TYR A 179 -5.29 14.61 13.23
C TYR A 179 -5.03 13.73 12.01
N VAL A 180 -6.07 13.53 11.19
CA VAL A 180 -5.99 12.72 9.97
C VAL A 180 -6.30 13.59 8.76
N LEU A 181 -5.37 13.59 7.80
CA LEU A 181 -5.49 14.16 6.48
C LEU A 181 -5.70 13.01 5.50
N ALA A 182 -6.89 12.92 4.89
CA ALA A 182 -7.25 11.85 3.98
C ALA A 182 -8.06 12.38 2.79
N LEU A 183 -8.33 11.49 1.83
CA LEU A 183 -9.30 11.67 0.75
C LEU A 183 -10.72 11.21 1.18
N ASP A 184 -11.16 11.57 2.39
CA ASP A 184 -12.51 11.27 2.89
C ASP A 184 -13.17 12.49 3.58
N PRO A 185 -14.36 12.92 3.13
CA PRO A 185 -15.12 14.00 3.77
C PRO A 185 -15.81 13.65 5.09
N ALA A 186 -15.93 12.38 5.50
CA ALA A 186 -16.77 12.00 6.64
C ALA A 186 -16.11 12.12 8.03
N ARG A 187 -14.79 11.95 8.14
CA ARG A 187 -14.06 11.96 9.43
C ARG A 187 -12.72 12.71 9.40
N SER A 188 -12.41 13.33 8.28
CA SER A 188 -11.14 14.03 8.03
C SER A 188 -11.37 15.24 7.14
N LYS A 189 -10.38 16.15 7.10
CA LYS A 189 -10.36 17.19 6.07
C LYS A 189 -10.01 16.52 4.75
N CYS A 190 -11.00 16.38 3.86
CA CYS A 190 -10.78 15.87 2.51
C CYS A 190 -9.86 16.83 1.73
N VAL A 191 -8.68 16.34 1.33
CA VAL A 191 -7.74 17.11 0.50
C VAL A 191 -7.80 16.58 -0.94
N VAL A 192 -8.45 17.33 -1.83
CA VAL A 192 -8.50 17.00 -3.26
C VAL A 192 -7.09 17.06 -3.84
N LYS A 193 -6.63 15.94 -4.43
CA LYS A 193 -5.24 15.71 -4.87
C LYS A 193 -4.25 15.84 -3.72
N GLY A 194 -4.57 15.22 -2.58
CA GLY A 194 -3.75 15.27 -1.37
C GLY A 194 -2.34 14.72 -1.57
N ASP A 195 -2.21 13.68 -2.40
CA ASP A 195 -0.94 13.07 -2.82
C ASP A 195 0.05 14.04 -3.48
N SER A 196 -0.43 15.07 -4.17
CA SER A 196 0.42 16.12 -4.76
C SER A 196 0.57 17.37 -3.88
N LYS A 197 -0.13 17.45 -2.74
CA LYS A 197 -0.21 18.67 -1.92
C LYS A 197 0.30 18.51 -0.49
N VAL A 198 0.13 17.33 0.09
CA VAL A 198 0.39 17.05 1.51
C VAL A 198 1.42 15.94 1.59
N TYR A 199 2.55 16.25 2.19
CA TYR A 199 3.70 15.36 2.26
C TYR A 199 3.37 14.02 2.93
N ALA A 200 2.61 14.04 4.02
CA ALA A 200 2.18 12.82 4.69
C ALA A 200 1.23 11.95 3.84
N ILE A 201 0.35 12.55 3.03
CA ILE A 201 -0.53 11.80 2.11
C ILE A 201 0.30 11.21 0.97
N ALA A 202 1.25 11.97 0.42
CA ALA A 202 2.16 11.47 -0.61
C ALA A 202 2.93 10.23 -0.13
N ALA A 203 3.46 10.27 1.10
CA ALA A 203 4.12 9.15 1.73
C ALA A 203 3.19 7.93 1.90
N ALA A 204 1.97 8.14 2.39
CA ALA A 204 0.96 7.08 2.49
C ALA A 204 0.63 6.46 1.12
N SER A 205 0.50 7.28 0.08
CA SER A 205 0.23 6.81 -1.29
C SER A 205 1.31 5.86 -1.80
N ILE A 206 2.58 6.17 -1.54
CA ILE A 206 3.73 5.33 -1.92
C ILE A 206 3.67 3.99 -1.18
N ILE A 207 3.45 4.03 0.14
CA ILE A 207 3.36 2.82 0.97
C ILE A 207 2.21 1.92 0.49
N ALA A 208 1.03 2.49 0.26
CA ALA A 208 -0.14 1.75 -0.23
C ALA A 208 0.13 1.14 -1.62
N LYS A 209 0.70 1.92 -2.53
CA LYS A 209 0.98 1.50 -3.92
C LYS A 209 1.99 0.36 -3.98
N VAL A 210 3.14 0.51 -3.33
CA VAL A 210 4.19 -0.51 -3.32
C VAL A 210 3.69 -1.78 -2.63
N THR A 211 3.00 -1.66 -1.49
CA THR A 211 2.41 -2.81 -0.79
C THR A 211 1.44 -3.57 -1.68
N ARG A 212 0.53 -2.85 -2.37
CA ARG A 212 -0.42 -3.48 -3.29
C ARG A 212 0.28 -4.15 -4.47
N ASP A 213 1.23 -3.49 -5.10
CA ASP A 213 1.91 -4.01 -6.29
C ASP A 213 2.68 -5.29 -5.96
N ARG A 214 3.31 -5.37 -4.77
CA ARG A 214 3.93 -6.61 -4.25
C ARG A 214 2.92 -7.74 -4.02
N ILE A 215 1.71 -7.44 -3.53
CA ILE A 215 0.63 -8.43 -3.42
C ILE A 215 0.24 -8.95 -4.81
N MET A 216 0.10 -8.06 -5.79
CA MET A 216 -0.25 -8.46 -7.16
C MET A 216 0.85 -9.27 -7.85
N LEU A 217 2.13 -9.02 -7.54
CA LEU A 217 3.23 -9.86 -8.01
C LEU A 217 3.14 -11.28 -7.47
N ARG A 218 2.82 -11.46 -6.18
CA ARG A 218 2.56 -12.79 -5.61
C ARG A 218 1.38 -13.49 -6.28
N TYR A 219 0.31 -12.75 -6.59
CA TYR A 219 -0.79 -13.31 -7.35
C TYR A 219 -0.46 -13.65 -8.79
N ALA A 220 0.53 -13.00 -9.42
CA ALA A 220 1.01 -13.39 -10.73
C ALA A 220 1.66 -14.77 -10.71
N GLU A 221 2.36 -15.10 -9.63
CA GLU A 221 2.93 -16.44 -9.40
C GLU A 221 1.84 -17.48 -9.13
N GLU A 222 0.84 -17.15 -8.31
CA GLU A 222 -0.26 -18.05 -7.94
C GLU A 222 -1.25 -18.30 -9.10
N TYR A 223 -1.47 -17.29 -9.94
CA TYR A 223 -2.40 -17.33 -11.07
C TYR A 223 -1.67 -16.95 -12.38
N PRO A 224 -0.85 -17.86 -12.92
CA PRO A 224 -0.08 -17.59 -14.14
C PRO A 224 -1.01 -17.40 -15.35
N GLY A 225 -0.54 -16.62 -16.34
CA GLY A 225 -1.25 -16.38 -17.60
C GLY A 225 -2.19 -15.17 -17.61
N TYR A 226 -2.49 -14.58 -16.45
CA TYR A 226 -3.32 -13.38 -16.36
C TYR A 226 -2.59 -12.05 -16.60
N GLY A 227 -1.25 -12.03 -16.55
CA GLY A 227 -0.44 -10.82 -16.74
C GLY A 227 -0.42 -9.86 -15.53
N PHE A 228 -0.76 -10.35 -14.33
CA PHE A 228 -0.85 -9.53 -13.11
C PHE A 228 0.46 -8.80 -12.76
N GLU A 229 1.61 -9.36 -13.15
CA GLU A 229 2.92 -8.76 -12.96
C GLU A 229 3.10 -7.46 -13.77
N GLN A 230 2.35 -7.27 -14.84
CA GLN A 230 2.45 -6.08 -15.71
C GLN A 230 1.41 -5.03 -15.32
N HIS A 231 0.13 -5.41 -15.41
CA HIS A 231 -0.97 -4.47 -15.23
C HIS A 231 -1.57 -4.48 -13.83
N LYS A 232 -1.04 -5.27 -12.89
CA LYS A 232 -1.46 -5.28 -11.47
C LYS A 232 -2.98 -5.39 -11.27
N GLY A 233 -3.65 -6.14 -12.14
CA GLY A 233 -5.11 -6.35 -12.14
C GLY A 233 -5.97 -5.25 -12.80
N TYR A 234 -5.39 -4.17 -13.36
CA TYR A 234 -6.15 -3.18 -14.13
C TYR A 234 -6.75 -3.78 -15.39
N GLY A 235 -7.92 -3.29 -15.82
CA GLY A 235 -8.68 -3.80 -16.96
C GLY A 235 -8.13 -3.39 -18.32
N VAL A 236 -6.84 -3.63 -18.55
CA VAL A 236 -6.20 -3.40 -19.86
C VAL A 236 -6.63 -4.49 -20.87
N PRO A 237 -6.54 -4.25 -22.19
CA PRO A 237 -6.96 -5.24 -23.19
C PRO A 237 -6.35 -6.64 -23.00
N ALA A 238 -5.07 -6.71 -22.63
CA ALA A 238 -4.39 -7.98 -22.34
C ALA A 238 -5.05 -8.74 -21.17
N HIS A 239 -5.40 -8.04 -20.10
CA HIS A 239 -6.06 -8.64 -18.94
C HIS A 239 -7.46 -9.15 -19.28
N VAL A 240 -8.25 -8.35 -20.01
CA VAL A 240 -9.60 -8.75 -20.44
C VAL A 240 -9.55 -9.96 -21.38
N LYS A 241 -8.53 -10.02 -22.25
CA LYS A 241 -8.28 -11.21 -23.08
C LYS A 241 -7.96 -12.43 -22.22
N ALA A 242 -7.06 -12.30 -21.24
CA ALA A 242 -6.72 -13.41 -20.34
C ALA A 242 -7.94 -13.92 -19.56
N ILE A 243 -8.80 -13.02 -19.06
CA ILE A 243 -10.07 -13.40 -18.41
C ILE A 243 -10.99 -14.17 -19.37
N ARG A 244 -11.03 -13.80 -20.65
CA ARG A 244 -11.83 -14.50 -21.67
C ARG A 244 -11.30 -15.90 -21.94
N ASP A 245 -9.98 -16.04 -22.03
CA ASP A 245 -9.33 -17.30 -22.42
C ASP A 245 -9.25 -18.29 -21.25
N LEU A 246 -8.99 -17.81 -20.03
CA LEU A 246 -8.78 -18.63 -18.82
C LEU A 246 -10.01 -18.69 -17.90
N GLY A 247 -11.00 -17.82 -18.13
CA GLY A 247 -12.04 -17.54 -17.15
C GLY A 247 -11.56 -16.62 -16.02
N PRO A 248 -12.47 -16.09 -15.17
CA PRO A 248 -12.08 -15.25 -14.04
C PRO A 248 -11.47 -16.08 -12.90
N SER A 249 -10.30 -15.64 -12.40
CA SER A 249 -9.63 -16.25 -11.23
C SER A 249 -10.33 -15.89 -9.90
N PRO A 250 -10.01 -16.60 -8.78
CA PRO A 250 -10.57 -16.34 -7.46
C PRO A 250 -10.41 -14.91 -6.94
N ILE A 251 -9.36 -14.19 -7.37
CA ILE A 251 -9.06 -12.82 -6.92
C ILE A 251 -9.76 -11.73 -7.75
N HIS A 252 -10.58 -12.11 -8.73
CA HIS A 252 -11.37 -11.15 -9.52
C HIS A 252 -12.57 -10.64 -8.71
N ARG A 253 -12.83 -9.33 -8.82
CA ARG A 253 -13.97 -8.65 -8.20
C ARG A 253 -15.21 -8.90 -9.04
N ARG A 254 -16.07 -9.80 -8.57
CA ARG A 254 -17.22 -10.31 -9.32
C ARG A 254 -18.28 -9.25 -9.59
N THR A 255 -18.30 -8.18 -8.81
CA THR A 255 -19.26 -7.09 -8.98
C THR A 255 -18.83 -6.06 -10.04
N PHE A 256 -17.57 -6.07 -10.49
CA PHE A 256 -17.03 -5.07 -11.40
C PHE A 256 -17.34 -5.40 -12.86
N ALA A 257 -17.64 -4.40 -13.67
CA ALA A 257 -17.65 -4.58 -15.12
C ALA A 257 -16.20 -4.58 -15.65
N PRO A 258 -15.85 -5.47 -16.60
CA PRO A 258 -16.73 -6.44 -17.25
C PRO A 258 -16.88 -7.76 -16.48
N VAL A 259 -16.06 -8.06 -15.46
CA VAL A 259 -15.98 -9.35 -14.73
C VAL A 259 -17.35 -9.94 -14.36
N LYS A 260 -18.30 -9.11 -13.94
CA LYS A 260 -19.66 -9.51 -13.55
C LYS A 260 -20.40 -10.32 -14.63
N THR A 261 -20.11 -10.12 -15.91
CA THR A 261 -20.79 -10.85 -16.99
C THR A 261 -20.39 -12.33 -17.06
N TRP A 262 -19.23 -12.70 -16.51
CA TRP A 262 -18.74 -14.09 -16.49
C TRP A 262 -19.17 -14.87 -15.24
N PHE A 263 -19.79 -14.19 -14.28
CA PHE A 263 -20.44 -14.82 -13.13
C PHE A 263 -21.95 -14.62 -13.26
N PRO A 264 -22.67 -15.49 -14.00
CA PRO A 264 -24.11 -15.37 -14.11
C PRO A 264 -24.73 -15.40 -12.72
N ALA A 265 -25.64 -14.48 -12.44
CA ALA A 265 -26.54 -14.60 -11.29
C ALA A 265 -27.23 -15.96 -11.42
N GLY A 266 -27.17 -16.78 -10.36
CA GLY A 266 -27.86 -18.07 -10.33
C GLY A 266 -29.27 -17.87 -10.86
N LYS A 267 -29.65 -18.63 -11.88
CA LYS A 267 -30.98 -18.57 -12.49
C LYS A 267 -32.00 -18.59 -11.34
N ALA A 268 -32.76 -17.50 -11.17
CA ALA A 268 -33.91 -17.54 -10.30
C ALA A 268 -34.79 -18.70 -10.75
N ALA A 269 -35.13 -19.61 -9.82
CA ALA A 269 -36.03 -20.71 -10.11
C ALA A 269 -37.30 -20.14 -10.80
N PRO A 270 -37.82 -20.80 -11.85
CA PRO A 270 -39.04 -20.32 -12.50
C PRO A 270 -40.12 -20.22 -11.43
N LYS A 271 -40.72 -19.03 -11.28
CA LYS A 271 -41.94 -18.90 -10.47
C LYS A 271 -43.00 -19.76 -11.14
N GLU A 272 -43.38 -20.85 -10.49
CA GLU A 272 -44.53 -21.66 -10.88
C GLU A 272 -45.72 -20.71 -11.00
N ARG A 273 -46.26 -20.59 -12.22
CA ARG A 273 -47.53 -19.92 -12.45
C ARG A 273 -48.62 -20.88 -11.94
N LYS A 274 -49.32 -20.46 -10.89
CA LYS A 274 -50.62 -21.03 -10.52
C LYS A 274 -51.67 -20.62 -11.54
#